data_AF-A0A7W0W5B9-F1
#
_entry.id   AF-A0A7W0W5B9-F1
#
_cell.length_a   1.000
_cell.length_b   1.000
_cell.length_c   1.000
_cell.angle_alpha   90.00
_cell.angle_beta   90.00
_cell.angle_gamma   90.00
#
_symmetry.space_group_name_H-M   'P 1'
#
loop_
_entity.id
_entity.type
_entity.pdbx_description
1 polymer ?
#
loop_
_entity_poly.entity_id
_entity_poly.type
_entity_poly.pdbx_seq_one_letter_code
_entity_poly.pdbx_strand_id
1 'polypeptide(L)'
;PFSIYLGWITVATVANACIVLYDAGWSGFGISAEIWAMLLVVVGLAITAFISLKLGDVAYGLVIVWAYIGIVVQQSDALLVAVAAGIGAAVAALLVVIAYFRSSARFRQATT
;
A
#
# COMPACT_ATOMS: atom_id res chain seq x y z
N PRO A 1 -5.58 7.64 -16.62
CA PRO A 1 -4.96 6.36 -17.02
C PRO A 1 -3.54 6.13 -16.48
N PHE A 2 -2.70 7.16 -16.32
CA PHE A 2 -1.31 7.02 -15.87
C PHE A 2 -1.14 6.55 -14.41
N SER A 3 -2.00 7.04 -13.51
CA SER A 3 -1.96 6.76 -12.07
C SER A 3 -2.10 5.29 -11.67
N ILE A 4 -2.97 4.55 -12.36
CA ILE A 4 -3.17 3.11 -12.13
C ILE A 4 -1.90 2.33 -12.52
N TYR A 5 -1.28 2.70 -13.64
CA TYR A 5 -0.02 2.11 -14.09
C TYR A 5 1.10 2.38 -13.08
N LEU A 6 1.22 3.62 -12.58
CA LEU A 6 2.22 3.95 -11.57
C LEU A 6 1.99 3.16 -10.27
N GLY A 7 0.73 2.97 -9.88
CA GLY A 7 0.35 2.11 -8.75
C GLY A 7 0.84 0.68 -8.92
N TRP A 8 0.51 0.05 -10.07
CA TRP A 8 0.94 -1.32 -10.36
C TRP A 8 2.45 -1.48 -10.50
N ILE A 9 3.14 -0.51 -11.11
CA ILE A 9 4.61 -0.52 -11.19
C ILE A 9 5.22 -0.48 -9.79
N THR A 10 4.65 0.31 -8.87
CA THR A 10 5.12 0.36 -7.49
C THR A 10 4.97 -1.00 -6.80
N VAL A 11 3.79 -1.62 -6.91
CA VAL A 11 3.50 -2.93 -6.32
C VAL A 11 4.43 -4.01 -6.89
N ALA A 12 4.58 -4.07 -8.22
CA ALA A 12 5.44 -5.03 -8.89
C ALA A 12 6.92 -4.84 -8.50
N THR A 13 7.39 -3.60 -8.37
CA THR A 13 8.76 -3.31 -7.96
C THR A 13 9.02 -3.82 -6.54
N VAL A 14 8.10 -3.57 -5.60
CA VAL A 14 8.23 -4.05 -4.21
C VAL A 14 8.19 -5.58 -4.15
N ALA A 15 7.25 -6.22 -4.86
CA ALA A 15 7.14 -7.68 -4.91
C ALA A 15 8.41 -8.33 -5.48
N ASN A 16 8.91 -7.83 -6.62
CA ASN A 16 10.12 -8.34 -7.24
C ASN A 16 11.35 -8.14 -6.36
N ALA A 17 11.47 -7.00 -5.66
CA ALA A 17 12.55 -6.77 -4.71
C ALA A 17 12.51 -7.79 -3.55
N CYS A 18 11.32 -8.13 -3.04
CA CYS A 18 11.16 -9.15 -2.01
C CYS A 18 11.57 -10.54 -2.52
N ILE A 19 11.16 -10.91 -3.74
CA ILE A 19 11.54 -12.19 -4.37
C ILE A 19 13.05 -12.29 -4.53
N VAL A 20 13.70 -11.25 -5.06
CA VAL A 20 15.17 -11.23 -5.25
C VAL A 20 15.90 -11.37 -3.92
N LEU A 21 15.44 -10.69 -2.87
CA LEU A 21 16.05 -10.81 -1.53
C LEU A 21 15.84 -12.20 -0.93
N TYR A 22 14.67 -12.80 -1.13
CA TYR A 22 14.37 -14.16 -0.71
C TYR A 22 15.26 -15.18 -1.42
N ASP A 23 15.34 -15.10 -2.75
CA ASP A 23 16.14 -15.99 -3.59
C ASP A 23 17.65 -15.85 -3.31
N ALA A 24 18.10 -14.64 -2.95
CA ALA A 24 19.47 -14.36 -2.53
C ALA A 24 19.80 -14.90 -1.11
N GLY A 25 18.84 -15.50 -0.41
CA GLY A 25 19.02 -16.03 0.94
C GLY A 25 19.32 -14.94 1.97
N TRP A 26 18.83 -13.71 1.76
CA TRP A 26 19.10 -12.60 2.65
C TRP A 26 18.54 -12.88 4.05
N SER A 27 19.40 -12.84 5.06
CA SER A 27 19.07 -13.15 6.46
C SER A 27 18.38 -12.01 7.21
N GLY A 28 17.92 -10.97 6.51
CA GLY A 28 17.15 -9.88 7.10
C GLY A 28 17.90 -9.07 8.16
N PHE A 29 19.23 -9.05 8.12
CA PHE A 29 20.08 -8.46 9.19
C PHE A 29 19.81 -9.05 10.59
N GLY A 30 19.33 -10.31 10.67
CA GLY A 30 18.97 -10.97 11.93
C GLY A 30 17.56 -10.64 12.43
N ILE A 31 16.76 -9.90 11.65
CA ILE A 31 15.35 -9.61 11.91
C ILE A 31 14.48 -10.69 11.24
N SER A 32 13.43 -11.14 11.92
CA SER A 32 12.52 -12.14 11.37
C SER A 32 11.76 -11.63 10.13
N ALA A 33 11.41 -12.55 9.23
CA ALA A 33 10.67 -12.23 8.02
C ALA A 33 9.32 -11.55 8.31
N GLU A 34 8.68 -11.90 9.44
CA GLU A 34 7.43 -11.30 9.89
C GLU A 34 7.58 -9.82 10.23
N ILE A 35 8.65 -9.45 10.94
CA ILE A 35 8.93 -8.05 11.29
C ILE A 35 9.26 -7.26 10.03
N TRP A 36 10.01 -7.85 9.09
CA TRP A 36 10.26 -7.24 7.78
C TRP A 36 8.97 -6.98 6.99
N ALA A 37 8.06 -7.96 6.96
CA ALA A 37 6.77 -7.81 6.30
C ALA A 37 5.94 -6.69 6.94
N MET A 38 5.90 -6.60 8.28
CA MET A 38 5.24 -5.49 8.98
C MET A 38 5.85 -4.14 8.62
N LEU A 39 7.18 -4.03 8.59
CA LEU A 39 7.86 -2.80 8.19
C LEU A 39 7.49 -2.38 6.76
N LEU A 40 7.43 -3.33 5.82
CA LEU A 40 7.02 -3.06 4.44
C LEU A 40 5.56 -2.57 4.35
N VAL A 41 4.65 -3.14 5.16
CA VAL A 41 3.27 -2.64 5.26
C VAL A 41 3.25 -1.19 5.78
N VAL A 42 4.02 -0.87 6.82
CA VAL A 42 4.08 0.50 7.36
C VAL A 42 4.64 1.48 6.31
N VAL A 43 5.71 1.11 5.62
CA VAL A 43 6.32 1.94 4.57
C VAL A 43 5.35 2.14 3.40
N GLY A 44 4.71 1.09 2.91
CA GLY A 44 3.72 1.20 1.84
C GLY A 44 2.54 2.11 2.23
N LEU A 45 2.15 2.10 3.51
CA LEU A 45 1.05 2.91 4.01
C LEU A 45 1.43 4.38 4.10
N ALA A 46 2.67 4.68 4.51
CA ALA A 46 3.21 6.04 4.49
C ALA A 46 3.27 6.62 3.07
N ILE A 47 3.72 5.82 2.09
CA ILE A 47 3.73 6.22 0.68
C ILE A 47 2.30 6.48 0.18
N THR A 48 1.36 5.59 0.52
CA THR A 48 -0.05 5.72 0.14
C THR A 48 -0.69 6.96 0.74
N ALA A 49 -0.43 7.25 2.01
CA ALA A 49 -0.88 8.47 2.67
C ALA A 49 -0.31 9.71 1.98
N PHE A 50 0.99 9.72 1.68
CA PHE A 50 1.63 10.82 0.99
C PHE A 50 0.99 11.07 -0.38
N ILE A 51 0.89 10.03 -1.23
CA ILE A 51 0.38 10.17 -2.59
C ILE A 51 -1.11 10.51 -2.59
N SER A 52 -1.94 9.77 -1.83
CA SER A 52 -3.39 9.97 -1.81
C SER A 52 -3.76 11.36 -1.28
N LEU A 53 -3.08 11.85 -0.24
CA LEU A 53 -3.41 13.13 0.39
C LEU A 53 -2.79 14.33 -0.33
N LYS A 54 -1.56 14.24 -0.87
CA LYS A 54 -0.92 15.36 -1.59
C LYS A 54 -1.38 15.47 -3.03
N LEU A 55 -1.50 14.35 -3.74
CA LEU A 55 -1.78 14.33 -5.18
C LEU A 55 -3.28 14.13 -5.46
N GLY A 56 -4.08 13.75 -4.46
CA GLY A 56 -5.53 13.51 -4.63
C GLY A 56 -5.84 12.28 -5.49
N ASP A 57 -4.87 11.37 -5.63
CA ASP A 57 -4.94 10.26 -6.57
C ASP A 57 -5.62 9.04 -5.95
N VAL A 58 -6.94 9.01 -6.07
CA VAL A 58 -7.81 7.93 -5.56
C VAL A 58 -7.48 6.59 -6.23
N ALA A 59 -7.08 6.61 -7.51
CA ALA A 59 -6.81 5.40 -8.26
C ALA A 59 -5.55 4.68 -7.77
N TYR A 60 -4.52 5.45 -7.39
CA TYR A 60 -3.30 4.90 -6.76
C TYR A 60 -3.64 4.17 -5.45
N GLY A 61 -4.40 4.81 -4.56
CA GLY A 61 -4.71 4.22 -3.27
C GLY A 61 -5.58 2.95 -3.36
N LEU A 62 -6.48 2.85 -4.35
CA LEU A 62 -7.23 1.61 -4.61
C LEU A 62 -6.32 0.42 -4.98
N VAL A 63 -5.26 0.66 -5.75
CA VAL A 63 -4.27 -0.39 -6.08
C VAL A 63 -3.55 -0.87 -4.82
N ILE A 64 -3.23 0.03 -3.89
CA ILE A 64 -2.58 -0.35 -2.64
C ILE A 64 -3.52 -1.14 -1.72
N VAL A 65 -4.80 -0.75 -1.63
CA VAL A 65 -5.80 -1.53 -0.89
C VAL A 65 -5.88 -2.95 -1.44
N TRP A 66 -5.92 -3.11 -2.77
CA TRP A 66 -5.89 -4.42 -3.42
C TRP A 66 -4.63 -5.21 -3.08
N ALA A 67 -3.46 -4.57 -3.12
CA ALA A 67 -2.18 -5.22 -2.79
C ALA A 67 -2.16 -5.74 -1.35
N TYR A 68 -2.66 -4.97 -0.38
CA TYR A 68 -2.73 -5.40 1.01
C TYR A 68 -3.72 -6.53 1.24
N ILE A 69 -4.86 -6.54 0.54
CA ILE A 69 -5.77 -7.69 0.55
C ILE A 69 -5.07 -8.94 0.01
N GLY A 70 -4.27 -8.82 -1.06
CA GLY A 70 -3.45 -9.93 -1.58
C GLY A 70 -2.47 -10.48 -0.52
N ILE A 71 -1.83 -9.61 0.26
CA ILE A 71 -0.95 -10.03 1.37
C ILE A 71 -1.75 -10.80 2.43
N VAL A 72 -2.94 -10.32 2.81
CA VAL A 72 -3.80 -11.02 3.79
C VAL A 72 -4.15 -12.43 3.32
N VAL A 73 -4.51 -12.58 2.04
CA VAL A 73 -4.88 -13.88 1.47
C VAL A 73 -3.69 -14.84 1.43
N GLN A 74 -2.52 -14.34 1.00
CA GLN A 74 -1.33 -15.17 0.83
C GLN A 74 -0.66 -15.54 2.17
N GLN A 75 -0.73 -14.67 3.18
CA GLN A 75 -0.06 -14.84 4.47
C GLN A 75 -1.00 -15.36 5.57
N SER A 76 -2.00 -16.16 5.20
CA SER A 76 -3.01 -16.69 6.14
C SER A 76 -2.42 -17.55 7.26
N ASP A 77 -1.29 -18.23 7.02
CA ASP A 77 -0.56 -19.00 8.03
C ASP A 77 0.26 -18.11 9.00
N ALA A 78 0.63 -16.91 8.56
CA ALA A 78 1.38 -15.92 9.35
C ALA A 78 0.43 -14.85 9.91
N LEU A 79 -0.35 -15.22 10.93
CA LEU A 79 -1.45 -14.40 11.48
C LEU A 79 -1.03 -12.96 11.80
N LEU A 80 0.17 -12.77 12.34
CA LEU A 80 0.71 -11.44 12.66
C LEU A 80 0.81 -10.54 11.40
N VAL A 81 1.32 -11.09 10.31
CA VAL A 81 1.49 -10.38 9.03
C VAL A 81 0.14 -10.16 8.36
N ALA A 82 -0.75 -11.16 8.37
CA ALA A 82 -2.09 -11.03 7.83
C ALA A 82 -2.90 -9.94 8.56
N VAL A 83 -2.87 -9.91 9.89
CA VAL A 83 -3.58 -8.87 10.66
C VAL A 83 -2.97 -7.49 10.40
N ALA A 84 -1.65 -7.36 10.37
CA ALA A 84 -0.99 -6.10 10.06
C ALA A 84 -1.35 -5.57 8.66
N ALA A 85 -1.34 -6.44 7.65
CA ALA A 85 -1.74 -6.11 6.29
C ALA A 85 -3.24 -5.77 6.21
N GLY A 86 -4.10 -6.47 6.94
CA GLY A 86 -5.54 -6.20 7.01
C GLY A 86 -5.86 -4.83 7.62
N ILE A 87 -5.21 -4.50 8.74
CA ILE A 87 -5.27 -3.15 9.33
C ILE A 87 -4.75 -2.12 8.32
N GLY A 88 -3.64 -2.42 7.66
CA GLY A 88 -3.08 -1.56 6.62
C GLY A 88 -4.06 -1.29 5.48
N ALA A 89 -4.77 -2.33 5.01
CA ALA A 89 -5.78 -2.22 3.96
C ALA A 89 -6.94 -1.33 4.40
N ALA A 90 -7.42 -1.49 5.63
CA ALA A 90 -8.50 -0.67 6.18
C ALA A 90 -8.10 0.81 6.28
N VAL A 91 -6.88 1.10 6.76
CA VAL A 91 -6.39 2.48 6.85
C VAL A 91 -6.15 3.08 5.46
N ALA A 92 -5.58 2.31 4.52
CA ALA A 92 -5.41 2.76 3.14
C ALA A 92 -6.76 3.07 2.48
N ALA A 93 -7.78 2.24 2.69
CA ALA A 93 -9.13 2.49 2.19
C ALA A 93 -9.74 3.76 2.80
N LEU A 94 -9.58 3.99 4.10
CA LEU A 94 -10.03 5.21 4.75
C LEU A 94 -9.35 6.46 4.16
N LEU A 95 -8.04 6.39 3.92
CA LEU A 95 -7.28 7.48 3.31
C LEU A 95 -7.77 7.79 1.89
N VAL A 96 -8.10 6.76 1.11
CA VAL A 96 -8.69 6.90 -0.23
C VAL A 96 -10.05 7.60 -0.15
N VAL A 97 -10.92 7.19 0.78
CA VAL A 97 -12.22 7.81 0.99
C VAL A 97 -12.08 9.30 1.36
N ILE A 98 -11.17 9.62 2.29
CA ILE A 98 -10.87 11.01 2.67
C ILE A 98 -10.37 11.82 1.47
N ALA A 99 -9.44 11.26 0.69
CA ALA A 99 -8.90 11.92 -0.51
C ALA A 99 -9.98 12.19 -1.55
N TYR A 100 -10.90 11.26 -1.78
CA TYR A 100 -12.03 11.41 -2.69
C TYR A 100 -12.95 12.58 -2.29
N PHE A 101 -13.31 12.69 -1.01
CA PHE A 101 -14.15 13.80 -0.52
C PHE A 101 -13.42 15.15 -0.57
N ARG A 102 -12.10 15.18 -0.33
CA ARG A 102 -11.31 16.42 -0.46
C ARG A 102 -11.16 16.90 -1.90
N SER A 103 -10.97 15.95 -2.83
CA SER A 103 -10.88 16.21 -4.27
C SER A 103 -12.17 16.84 -4.81
N SER A 104 -13.32 16.27 -4.45
CA SER A 104 -14.64 16.76 -4.89
C SER A 104 -15.01 18.13 -4.31
N ALA A 105 -14.60 18.43 -3.07
CA ALA A 105 -14.78 19.76 -2.47
C ALA A 105 -13.96 20.85 -3.18
N ARG A 106 -12.74 20.53 -3.63
CA ARG A 106 -11.85 21.46 -4.33
C ARG A 106 -12.36 21.82 -5.73
N PHE A 107 -13.02 20.90 -6.41
CA PHE A 107 -13.66 21.17 -7.71
C PHE A 107 -14.85 22.13 -7.62
N ARG A 108 -15.62 22.10 -6.51
CA ARG A 108 -16.77 23.00 -6.31
C ARG A 108 -16.41 24.47 -6.12
N GLN A 109 -15.20 24.78 -5.65
CA GLN A 109 -14.76 26.17 -5.41
C GLN A 109 -14.22 26.87 -6.66
N ALA A 110 -13.89 26.13 -7.73
CA ALA A 110 -13.32 26.70 -8.96
C ALA A 110 -14.38 27.18 -9.97
N THR A 111 -15.67 26.96 -9.69
CA THR A 111 -16.79 27.27 -10.60
C THR A 111 -17.69 28.41 -10.10
N THR A 112 -17.26 29.14 -9.08
CA THR A 112 -17.91 30.35 -8.55
C THR A 112 -16.98 31.54 -8.70
#